data_AF-A0A2V8IU18-F1
#
_entry.id   AF-A0A2V8IU18-F1
#
_cell.length_a   1.000
_cell.length_b   1.000
_cell.length_c   1.000
_cell.angle_alpha   90.00
_cell.angle_beta   90.00
_cell.angle_gamma   90.00
#
_symmetry.space_group_name_H-M   'P 1'
#
loop_
_entity.id
_entity.type
_entity.pdbx_description
1 polymer ?
#
loop_
_entity_poly.entity_id
_entity_poly.type
_entity_poly.pdbx_seq_one_letter_code
_entity_poly.pdbx_strand_id
1 'polypeptide(L)'
;MRELSQDTPTLFDAPPPRTISQAKDFVRWCCSFGPDFRNSPDVANLRYWARKNKVKIIESDEVEILEAARVAFLKRIEQSMREPEQSPSIAS
;
A
#
# COMPACT_ATOMS: atom_id res chain seq x y z
N MET A 1 21.16 -12.20 -19.68
CA MET A 1 20.02 -12.64 -18.85
C MET A 1 19.93 -11.69 -17.67
N ARG A 2 18.82 -10.95 -17.52
CA ARG A 2 18.61 -10.11 -16.32
C ARG A 2 18.13 -11.05 -15.22
N GLU A 3 18.96 -11.28 -14.23
CA GLU A 3 18.59 -12.07 -13.06
C GLU A 3 17.41 -11.35 -12.38
N LEU A 4 16.25 -12.00 -12.38
CA LEU A 4 15.16 -11.64 -11.49
C LEU A 4 15.68 -11.91 -10.07
N SER A 5 16.09 -10.87 -9.35
CA SER A 5 16.26 -10.94 -7.91
C SER A 5 14.88 -11.21 -7.30
N GLN A 6 14.55 -12.49 -7.18
CA GLN A 6 13.50 -12.98 -6.30
C GLN A 6 14.02 -12.83 -4.87
N ASP A 7 13.84 -11.63 -4.29
CA ASP A 7 13.82 -11.43 -2.84
C ASP A 7 12.58 -12.15 -2.27
N THR A 8 12.64 -13.48 -2.29
CA THR A 8 11.62 -14.32 -1.65
C THR A 8 12.07 -14.47 -0.20
N PRO A 9 11.33 -13.89 0.77
CA PRO A 9 11.69 -14.01 2.18
C PRO A 9 11.77 -15.50 2.55
N THR A 10 12.91 -15.92 3.06
CA THR A 10 13.12 -17.28 3.55
C THR A 10 12.37 -17.47 4.87
N LEU A 11 12.08 -18.72 5.24
CA LEU A 11 11.39 -19.07 6.50
C LEU A 11 12.12 -18.50 7.75
N PHE A 12 13.41 -18.21 7.62
CA PHE A 12 14.28 -17.71 8.68
C PHE A 12 14.53 -16.20 8.62
N ASP A 13 14.01 -15.51 7.61
CA ASP A 13 14.10 -14.06 7.58
C ASP A 13 13.28 -13.45 8.70
N ALA A 14 13.84 -12.40 9.31
CA ALA A 14 13.14 -11.66 10.34
C ALA A 14 11.79 -11.18 9.77
N PRO A 15 10.69 -11.29 10.54
CA PRO A 15 9.40 -10.82 10.08
C PRO A 15 9.52 -9.34 9.69
N PRO A 16 8.92 -8.93 8.56
CA PRO A 16 9.02 -7.56 8.11
C PRO A 16 8.56 -6.62 9.23
N PRO A 17 9.22 -5.45 9.38
CA PRO A 17 8.82 -4.46 10.37
C PRO A 17 7.31 -4.23 10.36
N ARG A 18 6.71 -4.11 11.55
CA ARG A 18 5.26 -3.92 11.70
C ARG A 18 4.78 -2.69 10.90
N THR A 19 5.62 -1.66 10.82
CA THR A 19 5.41 -0.44 10.04
C THR A 19 5.22 -0.71 8.54
N ILE A 20 5.93 -1.69 7.97
CA ILE A 20 5.77 -2.09 6.55
C ILE A 20 4.42 -2.76 6.32
N SER A 21 4.00 -3.64 7.22
CA SER A 21 2.70 -4.32 7.09
C SER A 21 1.55 -3.31 7.21
N GLN A 22 1.63 -2.42 8.20
CA GLN A 22 0.66 -1.34 8.39
C GLN A 22 0.62 -0.39 7.19
N ALA A 23 1.77 -0.04 6.61
CA ALA A 23 1.83 0.81 5.41
C ALA A 23 1.10 0.17 4.22
N LYS A 24 1.28 -1.14 3.99
CA LYS A 24 0.59 -1.86 2.91
C LYS A 24 -0.93 -1.90 3.10
N ASP A 25 -1.40 -2.19 4.30
CA ASP A 25 -2.84 -2.22 4.60
C ASP A 25 -3.46 -0.82 4.54
N PHE A 26 -2.73 0.20 5.00
CA PHE A 26 -3.13 1.59 4.87
C PHE A 26 -3.24 2.01 3.41
N VAL A 27 -2.25 1.69 2.56
CA VAL A 27 -2.30 1.99 1.11
C VAL A 27 -3.45 1.26 0.43
N ARG A 28 -3.72 -0.01 0.79
CA ARG A 28 -4.89 -0.73 0.27
C ARG A 28 -6.19 -0.01 0.63
N TRP A 29 -6.28 0.53 1.83
CA TRP A 29 -7.43 1.32 2.26
C TRP A 29 -7.53 2.65 1.50
N CYS A 30 -6.42 3.34 1.26
CA CYS A 30 -6.39 4.55 0.43
C CYS A 30 -6.86 4.29 -1.02
N CYS A 31 -6.48 3.16 -1.61
CA CYS A 31 -6.92 2.79 -2.96
C CYS A 31 -8.33 2.18 -3.03
N SER A 32 -9.10 2.17 -1.93
CA SER A 32 -10.43 1.59 -1.89
C SER A 32 -11.54 2.63 -2.10
N PHE A 33 -12.63 2.24 -2.77
CA PHE A 33 -13.79 3.12 -2.96
C PHE A 33 -14.47 3.44 -1.62
N GLY A 34 -14.76 4.73 -1.40
CA GLY A 34 -15.70 5.14 -0.36
C GLY A 34 -15.89 6.64 -0.23
N PRO A 35 -16.76 7.05 0.71
CA PRO A 35 -17.32 8.41 0.78
C PRO A 35 -16.34 9.48 1.28
N ASP A 36 -15.26 9.08 1.93
CA ASP A 36 -14.27 9.99 2.56
C ASP A 36 -12.96 10.02 1.75
N PHE A 37 -12.20 11.11 1.85
CA PHE A 37 -10.94 11.43 1.16
C PHE A 37 -9.87 10.31 1.22
N ARG A 38 -10.04 9.19 0.53
CA ARG A 38 -9.10 8.05 0.58
C ARG A 38 -7.91 8.20 -0.37
N ASN A 39 -7.85 9.26 -1.17
CA ASN A 39 -6.97 9.31 -2.35
C ASN A 39 -5.50 9.67 -2.05
N SER A 40 -5.07 9.71 -0.79
CA SER A 40 -3.69 10.06 -0.45
C SER A 40 -3.19 9.39 0.85
N PRO A 41 -1.93 8.92 0.89
CA PRO A 41 -1.28 8.49 2.12
C PRO A 41 -0.72 9.70 2.90
N ASP A 42 -1.61 10.45 3.56
CA ASP A 42 -1.25 11.57 4.44
C ASP A 42 -1.57 11.29 5.93
N VAL A 43 -1.11 12.18 6.80
CA VAL A 43 -1.24 12.06 8.26
C VAL A 43 -2.71 11.98 8.70
N ALA A 44 -3.59 12.79 8.10
CA ALA A 44 -5.00 12.82 8.48
C ALA A 44 -5.68 11.50 8.14
N ASN A 45 -5.40 10.97 6.95
CA ASN A 45 -5.88 9.66 6.51
C ASN A 45 -5.31 8.51 7.33
N LEU A 46 -4.02 8.55 7.67
CA LEU A 46 -3.39 7.52 8.49
C LEU A 46 -4.04 7.45 9.87
N ARG A 47 -4.22 8.61 10.52
CA ARG A 47 -4.86 8.68 11.83
C ARG A 47 -6.33 8.28 11.77
N TYR A 48 -7.07 8.70 10.74
CA TYR A 48 -8.45 8.27 10.56
C TYR A 48 -8.53 6.74 10.39
N TRP A 49 -7.71 6.18 9.49
CA TRP A 49 -7.64 4.74 9.24
C TRP A 49 -7.28 3.97 10.51
N ALA A 50 -6.27 4.42 11.25
CA ALA A 50 -5.81 3.78 12.47
C ALA A 50 -6.91 3.74 13.53
N ARG A 51 -7.60 4.88 13.76
CA ARG A 51 -8.75 4.94 14.68
C ARG A 51 -9.87 4.01 14.26
N LYS A 52 -10.26 4.04 12.98
CA LYS A 52 -11.35 3.22 12.44
C LYS A 52 -11.07 1.72 12.56
N ASN A 53 -9.83 1.31 12.33
CA ASN A 53 -9.40 -0.09 12.35
C ASN A 53 -8.80 -0.52 13.70
N LYS A 54 -8.84 0.35 14.73
CA LYS A 54 -8.27 0.10 16.06
C LYS A 54 -6.79 -0.30 16.03
N VAL A 55 -6.03 0.25 15.07
CA VAL A 55 -4.58 0.07 14.96
C VAL A 55 -3.90 1.09 15.87
N LYS A 56 -3.06 0.61 16.79
CA LYS A 56 -2.21 1.48 17.60
C LYS A 56 -0.97 1.85 16.79
N ILE A 57 -0.76 3.15 16.60
CA ILE A 57 0.43 3.71 15.96
C ILE A 57 1.05 4.65 16.99
N ILE A 58 2.31 4.42 17.33
CA ILE A 58 3.09 5.35 18.13
C ILE A 58 3.70 6.41 17.22
N GLU A 59 4.07 7.57 17.78
CA GLU A 59 4.51 8.73 16.98
C GLU A 59 5.74 8.43 16.10
N SER A 60 6.69 7.62 16.59
CA SER A 60 7.85 7.18 15.81
C SER A 60 7.45 6.34 14.58
N ASP A 61 6.45 5.47 14.74
CA ASP A 61 5.98 4.58 13.68
C ASP A 61 5.17 5.35 12.63
N GLU A 62 4.52 6.46 13.02
CA GLU A 62 3.72 7.29 12.11
C GLU A 62 4.55 7.78 10.91
N VAL A 63 5.77 8.26 11.16
CA VAL A 63 6.69 8.73 10.13
C VAL A 63 7.09 7.59 9.19
N GLU A 64 7.54 6.46 9.75
CA GLU A 64 7.97 5.30 8.97
C GLU A 64 6.83 4.74 8.09
N ILE A 65 5.62 4.64 8.66
CA ILE A 65 4.44 4.16 7.94
C ILE A 65 4.12 5.10 6.78
N LEU A 66 4.16 6.42 7.00
CA LEU A 66 3.86 7.40 5.95
C LEU A 66 4.89 7.39 4.82
N GLU A 67 6.18 7.26 5.14
CA GLU A 67 7.24 7.16 4.15
C GLU A 67 7.08 5.89 3.29
N ALA A 68 6.89 4.74 3.94
CA ALA A 68 6.66 3.48 3.26
C ALA A 68 5.35 3.50 2.43
N ALA A 69 4.28 4.10 2.97
CA ALA A 69 2.99 4.21 2.30
C ALA A 69 3.06 5.09 1.05
N ARG A 70 3.81 6.21 1.09
CA ARG A 70 4.02 7.07 -0.10
C ARG A 70 4.65 6.30 -1.25
N VAL A 71 5.71 5.55 -0.99
CA VAL A 71 6.40 4.74 -2.01
C VAL A 71 5.46 3.67 -2.57
N ALA A 72 4.76 2.94 -1.70
CA ALA A 72 3.85 1.88 -2.11
C ALA A 72 2.64 2.41 -2.89
N PHE A 73 2.10 3.58 -2.51
CA PHE A 73 0.97 4.22 -3.18
C PHE A 73 1.33 4.68 -4.59
N LEU A 74 2.48 5.33 -4.78
CA LEU A 74 2.95 5.75 -6.11
C LEU A 74 3.14 4.54 -7.03
N LYS A 75 3.76 3.46 -6.51
CA LYS A 75 3.92 2.21 -7.26
C LYS A 75 2.57 1.61 -7.67
N ARG A 76 1.56 1.68 -6.80
CA ARG A 76 0.20 1.21 -7.07
C ARG A 76 -0.49 2.05 -8.15
N ILE A 77 -0.33 3.37 -8.13
CA ILE A 77 -0.83 4.27 -9.19
C ILE A 77 -0.17 3.92 -10.52
N GLU A 78 1.15 3.82 -10.55
CA GLU A 78 1.91 3.49 -11.76
C GLU A 78 1.47 2.13 -12.35
N GLN A 79 1.25 1.12 -11.50
CA GLN A 79 0.72 -0.17 -11.93
C GLN A 79 -0.69 -0.06 -12.53
N SER A 80 -1.57 0.75 -11.93
CA SER A 80 -2.94 0.93 -12.40
C SER A 80 -2.99 1.71 -13.72
N MET A 81 -2.03 2.60 -13.96
CA MET A 81 -1.87 3.30 -15.24
C MET A 81 -1.26 2.42 -16.34
N ARG A 82 -0.64 1.29 -15.98
CA ARG A 82 -0.01 0.35 -16.93
C ARG A 82 -0.92 -0.76 -17.40
N GLU A 83 -2.13 -0.91 -16.86
CA GLU A 83 -3.11 -1.82 -17.45
C GLU A 83 -3.56 -1.24 -18.80
N PRO A 84 -3.20 -1.84 -19.95
CA PRO A 84 -3.83 -1.48 -21.19
C PRO A 84 -5.29 -1.92 -21.12
N GLU A 85 -6.20 -1.15 -21.71
CA GLU A 85 -7.59 -1.53 -21.90
C GLU A 85 -7.69 -2.87 -22.68
N GLN A 86 -7.62 -4.00 -21.98
CA GLN A 86 -8.11 -5.27 -22.48
C GLN A 86 -9.61 -5.28 -22.23
N SER A 87 -10.31 -4.45 -23.01
CA SER A 87 -11.72 -4.65 -23.31
C SER A 87 -11.86 -6.08 -23.84
N PRO A 88 -12.70 -6.94 -23.23
CA PRO A 88 -13.00 -8.24 -23.83
C PRO A 88 -13.70 -7.94 -25.16
N SER A 89 -12.97 -8.10 -26.26
CA SER A 89 -13.54 -8.05 -27.60
C SER A 89 -14.55 -9.19 -27.67
N ILE A 90 -15.83 -8.86 -27.52
CA ILE A 90 -16.93 -9.79 -27.78
C ILE A 90 -16.89 -10.05 -29.29
N ALA A 91 -16.26 -11.16 -29.68
CA ALA A 91 -16.39 -11.70 -31.02
C ALA A 91 -17.85 -12.09 -31.23
N SER A 92 -18.51 -11.39 -32.17
CA SER A 92 -19.81 -11.77 -32.74
C SER A 92 -19.61 -12.70 -33.93
#